data_AF-A0A1E4TF60-F1
#
_entry.id   AF-A0A1E4TF60-F1
#
_cell.length_a   1.000
_cell.length_b   1.000
_cell.length_c   1.000
_cell.angle_alpha   90.00
_cell.angle_beta   90.00
_cell.angle_gamma   90.00
#
_symmetry.space_group_name_H-M   'P 1'
#
loop_
_entity.id
_entity.type
_entity.pdbx_description
1 polymer ?
#
loop_
_entity_poly.entity_id
_entity_poly.type
_entity_poly.pdbx_seq_one_letter_code
_entity_poly.pdbx_strand_id
1 'polypeptide(L)'
;MIIGVLALQGAFFEHVHMLKQVVAKRELNYQVQEVRTVAQLNQCDALVIPGGESTTMSLVAERSGLLEPLRQFVNNTDKPIWGTCAGLILVSDQANRTKRDGQELVGGLSIRINRNHFGRQNESFIEPMNLEFLEDKATPFDCVFIRAPAVDTILDSTNRSPPEGTICAPINIKAANARGPVQILAKTKRGDIVAVKQGRIFGTSFHPELTSDTRVHEYWVSTFC
;
A
#
# COMPACT_ATOMS: atom_id res chain seq x y z
N MET A 1 -12.38 11.98 12.95
CA MET A 1 -11.91 11.57 11.61
C MET A 1 -11.96 10.04 11.52
N ILE A 2 -12.01 9.46 10.33
CA ILE A 2 -12.13 8.00 10.13
C ILE A 2 -10.95 7.47 9.31
N ILE A 3 -10.24 6.50 9.88
CA ILE A 3 -9.25 5.68 9.16
C ILE A 3 -9.96 4.41 8.71
N GLY A 4 -10.15 4.28 7.40
CA GLY A 4 -10.66 3.07 6.78
C GLY A 4 -9.59 2.01 6.60
N VAL A 5 -9.94 0.74 6.74
CA VAL A 5 -9.14 -0.40 6.30
C VAL A 5 -9.97 -1.23 5.32
N LEU A 6 -9.51 -1.36 4.08
CA LEU A 6 -10.23 -2.11 3.04
C LEU A 6 -10.34 -3.59 3.45
N ALA A 7 -11.57 -4.09 3.60
CA ALA A 7 -11.86 -5.40 4.18
C ALA A 7 -12.57 -6.34 3.20
N LEU A 8 -12.13 -6.33 1.94
CA LEU A 8 -12.63 -7.23 0.89
C LEU A 8 -11.99 -8.62 0.97
N GLN A 9 -10.70 -8.66 1.28
CA GLN A 9 -9.88 -9.86 1.48
C GLN A 9 -8.58 -9.43 2.16
N GLY A 10 -7.92 -10.33 2.90
CA GLY A 10 -6.56 -10.11 3.40
C GLY A 10 -6.47 -9.79 4.88
N ALA A 11 -5.31 -9.28 5.31
CA ALA A 11 -4.94 -9.03 6.71
C ALA A 11 -5.53 -7.70 7.26
N PHE A 12 -6.81 -7.43 6.99
CA PHE A 12 -7.46 -6.20 7.44
C PHE A 12 -7.65 -6.19 8.96
N PHE A 13 -7.87 -7.34 9.58
CA PHE A 13 -8.15 -7.46 11.02
C PHE A 13 -6.93 -7.00 11.84
N GLU A 14 -5.73 -7.44 11.45
CA GLU A 14 -4.47 -7.09 12.07
C GLU A 14 -4.19 -5.59 11.93
N HIS A 15 -4.42 -5.02 10.74
CA HIS A 15 -4.32 -3.57 10.53
C HIS A 15 -5.31 -2.79 11.41
N VAL A 16 -6.58 -3.21 11.51
CA VAL A 16 -7.57 -2.57 12.38
C VAL A 16 -7.11 -2.63 13.84
N HIS A 17 -6.59 -3.77 14.30
CA HIS A 17 -6.10 -3.94 15.65
C HIS A 17 -4.94 -2.98 15.97
N MET A 18 -3.91 -2.95 15.11
CA MET A 18 -2.74 -2.08 15.28
C MET A 18 -3.12 -0.60 15.25
N LEU A 19 -3.98 -0.18 14.31
CA LEU A 19 -4.43 1.21 14.24
C LEU A 19 -5.23 1.62 15.49
N LYS A 20 -6.10 0.74 16.01
CA LYS A 20 -6.82 1.02 17.27
C LYS A 20 -5.86 1.18 18.45
N GLN A 21 -4.83 0.34 18.53
CA GLN A 21 -3.79 0.49 19.55
C GLN A 21 -3.06 1.83 19.42
N VAL A 22 -2.65 2.23 18.22
CA VAL A 22 -1.99 3.52 17.97
C VAL A 22 -2.88 4.70 18.34
N VAL A 23 -4.14 4.67 17.91
CA VAL A 23 -5.12 5.73 18.21
C VAL A 23 -5.32 5.85 19.72
N ALA A 24 -5.45 4.74 20.44
CA ALA A 24 -5.60 4.75 21.89
C ALA A 24 -4.32 5.22 22.60
N LYS A 25 -3.15 4.69 22.19
CA LYS A 25 -1.84 5.02 22.77
C LYS A 25 -1.48 6.51 22.62
N ARG A 26 -1.88 7.12 21.49
CA ARG A 26 -1.59 8.53 21.17
C ARG A 26 -2.77 9.47 21.44
N GLU A 27 -3.85 8.97 22.06
CA GLU A 27 -5.06 9.76 22.40
C GLU A 27 -5.65 10.54 21.21
N LEU A 28 -5.63 9.94 20.02
CA LEU A 28 -6.04 10.61 18.79
C LEU A 28 -7.56 10.55 18.57
N ASN A 29 -8.14 11.61 18.01
CA ASN A 29 -9.58 11.65 17.66
C ASN A 29 -9.89 11.01 16.30
N TYR A 30 -9.46 9.75 16.13
CA TYR A 30 -9.80 8.92 14.97
C TYR A 30 -10.64 7.72 15.38
N GLN A 31 -11.56 7.33 14.50
CA GLN A 31 -12.20 6.03 14.53
C GLN A 31 -11.57 5.15 13.46
N VAL A 32 -11.41 3.85 13.77
CA VAL A 32 -10.88 2.87 12.81
C VAL A 32 -12.03 1.98 12.37
N GLN A 33 -12.26 1.90 11.06
CA GLN A 33 -13.41 1.22 10.48
C GLN A 33 -13.00 0.31 9.32
N GLU A 34 -13.63 -0.85 9.24
CA GLU A 34 -13.53 -1.74 8.08
C GLU A 34 -14.38 -1.22 6.92
N VAL A 35 -13.80 -1.20 5.73
CA VAL A 35 -14.44 -0.70 4.51
C VAL A 35 -14.74 -1.86 3.57
N ARG A 36 -16.02 -2.14 3.36
CA ARG A 36 -16.54 -3.15 2.44
C ARG A 36 -17.48 -2.57 1.38
N THR A 37 -17.98 -1.36 1.61
CA THR A 37 -18.97 -0.70 0.74
C THR A 37 -18.56 0.74 0.42
N VAL A 38 -19.16 1.28 -0.64
CA VAL A 38 -18.96 2.67 -1.07
C VAL A 38 -19.38 3.66 0.02
N ALA A 39 -20.48 3.39 0.72
CA ALA A 39 -20.96 4.25 1.80
C ALA A 39 -19.93 4.36 2.95
N GLN A 40 -19.24 3.26 3.27
CA GLN A 40 -18.18 3.25 4.28
C GLN A 40 -16.93 3.99 3.78
N LEU A 41 -16.56 3.78 2.52
CA LEU A 41 -15.42 4.48 1.91
C LEU A 41 -15.63 6.00 1.93
N ASN A 42 -16.84 6.47 1.62
CA ASN A 42 -17.17 7.89 1.58
C ASN A 42 -17.09 8.59 2.95
N GLN A 43 -17.14 7.83 4.04
CA GLN A 43 -16.97 8.35 5.40
C GLN A 43 -15.50 8.48 5.81
N CYS A 44 -14.58 7.86 5.06
CA CYS A 44 -13.17 7.77 5.44
C CYS A 44 -12.40 9.06 5.12
N ASP A 45 -11.52 9.44 6.03
CA ASP A 45 -10.54 10.50 5.87
C ASP A 45 -9.20 9.98 5.35
N ALA A 46 -8.88 8.74 5.70
CA ALA A 46 -7.68 8.02 5.28
C ALA A 46 -8.02 6.56 4.98
N LEU A 47 -7.21 5.87 4.18
CA LEU A 47 -7.45 4.48 3.80
C LEU A 47 -6.16 3.64 3.82
N VAL A 48 -6.21 2.52 4.54
CA VAL A 48 -5.25 1.42 4.42
C VAL A 48 -5.83 0.36 3.49
N ILE A 49 -5.04 -0.03 2.49
CA ILE A 49 -5.29 -1.16 1.60
C ILE A 49 -4.32 -2.27 2.03
N PRO A 50 -4.81 -3.33 2.70
CA PRO A 50 -3.97 -4.29 3.39
C PRO A 50 -3.28 -5.28 2.44
N GLY A 51 -2.41 -6.11 2.99
CA GLY A 51 -1.88 -7.30 2.35
C GLY A 51 -2.93 -8.39 2.15
N GLY A 52 -2.67 -9.33 1.23
CA GLY A 52 -3.64 -10.35 0.83
C GLY A 52 -3.33 -10.90 -0.57
N GLU A 53 -4.37 -11.14 -1.37
CA GLU A 53 -4.28 -11.57 -2.75
C GLU A 53 -4.88 -10.49 -3.66
N SER A 54 -4.00 -9.75 -4.34
CA SER A 54 -4.37 -8.55 -5.10
C SER A 54 -5.38 -8.83 -6.22
N THR A 55 -5.32 -10.01 -6.87
CA THR A 55 -6.26 -10.36 -7.94
C THR A 55 -7.68 -10.53 -7.39
N THR A 56 -7.82 -11.22 -6.25
CA THR A 56 -9.10 -11.42 -5.56
C THR A 56 -9.65 -10.11 -5.04
N MET A 57 -8.83 -9.27 -4.41
CA MET A 57 -9.26 -7.94 -3.94
C MET A 57 -9.80 -7.09 -5.10
N SER A 58 -9.10 -7.08 -6.25
CA SER A 58 -9.50 -6.35 -7.45
C SER A 58 -10.84 -6.87 -8.01
N LEU A 59 -10.99 -8.18 -8.20
CA LEU A 59 -12.21 -8.80 -8.69
C LEU A 59 -13.40 -8.59 -7.76
N VAL A 60 -13.19 -8.66 -6.44
CA VAL A 60 -14.26 -8.39 -5.46
C VAL A 60 -14.66 -6.92 -5.51
N ALA A 61 -13.69 -5.99 -5.60
CA ALA A 61 -13.97 -4.57 -5.70
C ALA A 61 -14.74 -4.21 -6.98
N GLU A 62 -14.38 -4.83 -8.11
CA GLU A 62 -15.09 -4.66 -9.38
C GLU A 62 -16.53 -5.17 -9.26
N ARG A 63 -16.73 -6.42 -8.82
CA ARG A 63 -18.04 -7.05 -8.69
C ARG A 63 -18.96 -6.36 -7.68
N SER A 64 -18.40 -5.69 -6.68
CA SER A 64 -19.16 -4.92 -5.68
C SER A 64 -19.36 -3.45 -6.07
N GLY A 65 -18.88 -3.01 -7.24
CA GLY A 65 -18.93 -1.61 -7.68
C GLY A 65 -18.05 -0.64 -6.87
N LEU A 66 -17.06 -1.17 -6.13
CA LEU A 66 -16.17 -0.40 -5.26
C LEU A 66 -14.87 0.04 -5.96
N LEU A 67 -14.50 -0.57 -7.10
CA LEU A 67 -13.25 -0.29 -7.80
C LEU A 67 -13.10 1.17 -8.23
N GLU A 68 -14.11 1.75 -8.90
CA GLU A 68 -14.05 3.16 -9.32
C GLU A 68 -14.07 4.15 -8.15
N PRO A 69 -14.94 3.98 -7.13
CA PRO A 69 -14.84 4.77 -5.90
C PRO A 69 -13.46 4.70 -5.23
N LEU A 70 -12.80 3.53 -5.22
CA LEU A 70 -11.43 3.40 -4.71
C LEU A 70 -10.43 4.20 -5.56
N ARG A 71 -10.53 4.14 -6.89
CA ARG A 71 -9.71 4.95 -7.80
C ARG A 71 -9.87 6.43 -7.51
N GLN A 72 -11.10 6.90 -7.33
CA GLN A 72 -11.39 8.30 -7.01
C GLN A 72 -10.80 8.70 -5.64
N PHE A 73 -10.98 7.85 -4.63
CA PHE A 73 -10.45 8.08 -3.29
C PHE A 73 -8.92 8.17 -3.28
N VAL A 74 -8.24 7.20 -3.90
CA VAL A 74 -6.77 7.19 -4.01
C VAL A 74 -6.27 8.35 -4.88
N ASN A 75 -7.04 8.75 -5.91
CA ASN A 75 -6.68 9.88 -6.76
C ASN A 75 -6.91 11.27 -6.15
N ASN A 76 -7.60 11.34 -5.01
CA ASN A 76 -7.69 12.57 -4.24
C ASN A 76 -6.35 12.85 -3.54
N THR A 77 -5.72 13.97 -3.89
CA THR A 77 -4.38 14.34 -3.38
C THR A 77 -4.36 14.71 -1.89
N ASP A 78 -5.53 14.94 -1.29
CA ASP A 78 -5.66 15.32 0.13
C ASP A 78 -5.87 14.10 1.04
N LYS A 79 -6.25 12.94 0.49
CA LYS A 79 -6.53 11.72 1.26
C LYS A 79 -5.24 10.90 1.51
N PRO A 80 -4.90 10.59 2.77
CA PRO A 80 -3.84 9.64 3.10
C PRO A 80 -4.18 8.22 2.66
N ILE A 81 -3.24 7.58 1.95
CA ILE A 81 -3.36 6.20 1.51
C ILE A 81 -2.16 5.41 1.98
N TRP A 82 -2.39 4.18 2.44
CA TRP A 82 -1.33 3.21 2.69
C TRP A 82 -1.62 1.89 2.01
N GLY A 83 -0.77 1.47 1.06
CA GLY A 83 -0.81 0.14 0.48
C GLY A 83 0.26 -0.77 1.09
N THR A 84 -0.13 -1.91 1.68
CA THR A 84 0.81 -2.92 2.19
C THR A 84 0.72 -4.19 1.34
N CYS A 85 1.86 -4.73 0.89
CA CYS A 85 1.95 -5.94 0.06
C CYS A 85 0.97 -5.95 -1.13
N ALA A 86 -0.16 -6.65 -1.05
CA ALA A 86 -1.21 -6.64 -2.08
C ALA A 86 -1.79 -5.24 -2.32
N GLY A 87 -1.95 -4.43 -1.28
CA GLY A 87 -2.37 -3.04 -1.40
C GLY A 87 -1.33 -2.18 -2.12
N LEU A 88 -0.03 -2.41 -1.90
CA LEU A 88 1.02 -1.75 -2.67
C LEU A 88 0.90 -2.09 -4.17
N ILE A 89 0.60 -3.35 -4.50
CA ILE A 89 0.35 -3.75 -5.89
C ILE A 89 -0.84 -2.98 -6.46
N LEU A 90 -1.96 -2.91 -5.74
CA LEU A 90 -3.17 -2.25 -6.21
C LEU A 90 -2.99 -0.74 -6.46
N VAL A 91 -2.26 -0.03 -5.60
CA VAL A 91 -2.04 1.43 -5.78
C VAL A 91 -0.95 1.76 -6.80
N SER A 92 -0.19 0.77 -7.28
CA SER A 92 0.83 0.98 -8.30
C SER A 92 0.22 1.31 -9.66
N ASP A 93 0.86 2.22 -10.40
CA ASP A 93 0.45 2.55 -11.78
C ASP A 93 0.71 1.39 -12.75
N GLN A 94 1.73 0.57 -12.49
CA GLN A 94 2.09 -0.57 -13.33
C GLN A 94 2.45 -1.81 -12.50
N ALA A 95 2.06 -2.99 -12.98
CA ALA A 95 2.45 -4.27 -12.39
C ALA A 95 2.73 -5.31 -13.48
N ASN A 96 3.66 -6.24 -13.25
CA ASN A 96 3.80 -7.38 -14.16
C ASN A 96 2.54 -8.27 -14.16
N ARG A 97 2.16 -8.79 -15.33
CA ARG A 97 0.94 -9.59 -15.53
C ARG A 97 1.04 -10.94 -14.83
N THR A 98 -0.08 -11.41 -14.28
CA THR A 98 -0.23 -12.80 -13.84
C THR A 98 -0.76 -13.71 -14.94
N LYS A 99 -0.55 -15.01 -14.79
CA LYS A 99 -1.19 -16.05 -15.61
C LYS A 99 -2.72 -16.08 -15.50
N ARG A 100 -3.30 -15.46 -14.47
CA ARG A 100 -4.75 -15.25 -14.33
C ARG A 100 -5.12 -13.89 -14.91
N ASP A 101 -6.09 -13.89 -15.83
CA ASP A 101 -6.71 -12.70 -16.40
C ASP A 101 -7.57 -11.96 -15.36
N GLY A 102 -7.79 -10.66 -15.60
CA GLY A 102 -8.84 -9.87 -14.92
C GLY A 102 -8.43 -9.07 -13.68
N GLN A 103 -7.15 -8.94 -13.32
CA GLN A 103 -6.76 -7.98 -12.28
C GLN A 103 -6.67 -6.57 -12.84
N GLU A 104 -7.47 -5.66 -12.31
CA GLU A 104 -7.33 -4.23 -12.48
C GLU A 104 -6.56 -3.59 -11.31
N LEU A 105 -5.81 -2.53 -11.61
CA LEU A 105 -5.09 -1.72 -10.61
C LEU A 105 -5.93 -0.49 -10.23
N VAL A 106 -5.79 -0.03 -9.00
CA VAL A 106 -6.35 1.25 -8.53
C VAL A 106 -5.50 2.40 -9.07
N GLY A 107 -4.18 2.26 -9.03
CA GLY A 107 -3.24 3.30 -9.46
C GLY A 107 -3.22 4.53 -8.56
N GLY A 108 -2.23 5.39 -8.77
CA GLY A 108 -2.02 6.61 -7.99
C GLY A 108 -0.58 6.77 -7.51
N LEU A 109 0.16 5.68 -7.40
CA LEU A 109 1.58 5.65 -7.10
C LEU A 109 2.38 5.38 -8.39
N SER A 110 3.20 6.35 -8.80
CA SER A 110 4.01 6.34 -10.02
C SER A 110 5.18 5.33 -9.93
N ILE A 111 4.85 4.05 -9.83
CA ILE A 111 5.81 2.95 -9.77
C ILE A 111 5.35 1.79 -10.64
N ARG A 112 6.33 1.01 -11.08
CA ARG A 112 6.13 -0.34 -11.59
C ARG A 112 6.55 -1.35 -10.55
N ILE A 113 5.66 -2.29 -10.28
CA ILE A 113 5.85 -3.31 -9.27
C ILE A 113 6.03 -4.69 -9.88
N ASN A 114 6.99 -5.45 -9.34
CA ASN A 114 7.19 -6.85 -9.65
C ASN A 114 6.53 -7.72 -8.56
N ARG A 115 5.46 -8.42 -8.93
CA ARG A 115 4.70 -9.32 -8.06
C ARG A 115 5.51 -10.57 -7.76
N ASN A 116 5.45 -11.05 -6.52
CA ASN A 116 6.16 -12.25 -6.06
C ASN A 116 7.66 -12.22 -6.38
N HIS A 117 8.28 -11.04 -6.28
CA HIS A 117 9.68 -10.81 -6.66
C HIS A 117 10.65 -11.77 -5.95
N PHE A 118 10.34 -12.15 -4.71
CA PHE A 118 11.19 -12.99 -3.87
C PHE A 118 11.04 -14.52 -4.10
N GLY A 119 10.21 -14.96 -5.05
CA GLY A 119 10.20 -16.34 -5.56
C GLY A 119 9.46 -17.40 -4.72
N ARG A 120 9.55 -18.66 -5.17
CA ARG A 120 8.82 -19.85 -4.66
C ARG A 120 9.56 -20.70 -3.61
N GLN A 121 10.85 -20.43 -3.37
CA GLN A 121 11.71 -21.24 -2.49
C GLN A 121 11.98 -20.58 -1.13
N ASN A 122 11.75 -19.26 -1.01
CA ASN A 122 11.79 -18.48 0.24
C ASN A 122 10.46 -17.71 0.38
N GLU A 123 9.33 -18.43 0.42
CA GLU A 123 8.00 -17.79 0.29
C GLU A 123 7.66 -16.84 1.44
N SER A 124 8.37 -16.93 2.56
CA SER A 124 8.31 -15.94 3.64
C SER A 124 9.64 -15.82 4.37
N PHE A 125 10.06 -14.59 4.65
CA PHE A 125 11.23 -14.31 5.49
C PHE A 125 11.02 -13.05 6.31
N ILE A 126 11.80 -12.91 7.37
CA ILE A 126 11.84 -11.71 8.20
C ILE A 126 13.23 -11.12 8.05
N GLU A 127 13.30 -9.83 7.73
CA GLU A 127 14.55 -9.07 7.70
C GLU A 127 14.47 -7.93 8.70
N PRO A 128 15.27 -7.95 9.79
CA PRO A 128 15.40 -6.81 10.68
C PRO A 128 16.06 -5.64 9.92
N MET A 129 15.37 -4.51 9.81
CA MET A 129 15.79 -3.36 9.02
C MET A 129 15.79 -2.07 9.84
N ASN A 130 16.83 -1.26 9.68
CA ASN A 130 16.83 0.12 10.17
C ASN A 130 16.03 0.98 9.21
N LEU A 131 14.80 1.31 9.59
CA LEU A 131 13.89 2.11 8.77
C LEU A 131 14.07 3.60 9.11
N GLU A 132 14.73 4.34 8.24
CA GLU A 132 15.12 5.74 8.48
C GLU A 132 13.94 6.70 8.70
N PHE A 133 12.75 6.31 8.26
CA PHE A 133 11.54 7.11 8.42
C PHE A 133 10.87 6.93 9.80
N LEU A 134 11.27 5.95 10.62
CA LEU A 134 10.72 5.77 11.95
C LEU A 134 11.23 6.84 12.93
N GLU A 135 10.36 7.28 13.84
CA GLU A 135 10.70 8.20 14.94
C GLU A 135 11.68 7.53 15.91
N ASP A 136 11.37 6.31 16.37
CA ASP A 136 12.23 5.49 17.22
C ASP A 136 13.05 4.49 16.40
N LYS A 137 14.36 4.71 16.37
CA LYS A 137 15.36 3.93 15.64
C LYS A 137 16.26 3.10 16.56
N ALA A 138 15.92 2.98 17.85
CA ALA A 138 16.77 2.29 18.83
C ALA A 138 16.98 0.81 18.48
N THR A 139 15.97 0.20 17.86
CA THR A 139 16.01 -1.20 17.40
C THR A 139 15.60 -1.30 15.93
N PRO A 140 16.17 -2.26 15.17
CA PRO A 140 15.66 -2.60 13.85
C PRO A 140 14.17 -2.97 13.91
N PHE A 141 13.44 -2.72 12.84
CA PHE A 141 12.07 -3.18 12.66
C PHE A 141 12.08 -4.52 11.92
N ASP A 142 11.34 -5.50 12.42
CA ASP A 142 11.22 -6.81 11.77
C ASP A 142 10.28 -6.74 10.57
N CYS A 143 10.85 -6.52 9.37
CA CYS A 143 10.08 -6.49 8.13
C CYS A 143 9.70 -7.92 7.73
N VAL A 144 8.41 -8.26 7.88
CA VAL A 144 7.86 -9.57 7.48
C VAL A 144 7.47 -9.57 6.01
N PHE A 145 8.13 -10.37 5.19
CA PHE A 145 7.86 -10.51 3.77
C PHE A 145 7.17 -11.84 3.50
N ILE A 146 5.95 -11.83 2.94
CA ILE A 146 5.20 -13.03 2.56
C ILE A 146 4.82 -12.92 1.09
N ARG A 147 5.48 -13.71 0.23
CA ARG A 147 5.36 -13.62 -1.24
C ARG A 147 5.42 -12.17 -1.73
N ALA A 148 6.26 -11.37 -1.08
CA ALA A 148 6.20 -9.93 -1.18
C ALA A 148 6.51 -9.45 -2.61
N PRO A 149 5.84 -8.37 -3.07
CA PRO A 149 6.28 -7.67 -4.25
C PRO A 149 7.58 -6.88 -3.96
N ALA A 150 8.19 -6.34 -5.01
CA ALA A 150 9.23 -5.32 -4.88
C ALA A 150 9.03 -4.25 -5.96
N VAL A 151 9.38 -3.00 -5.64
CA VAL A 151 9.32 -1.91 -6.63
C VAL A 151 10.47 -2.07 -7.61
N ASP A 152 10.12 -2.32 -8.87
CA ASP A 152 11.08 -2.54 -9.97
C ASP A 152 11.54 -1.21 -10.58
N THR A 153 10.63 -0.25 -10.71
CA THR A 153 10.95 1.05 -11.34
C THR A 153 10.12 2.17 -10.76
N ILE A 154 10.76 3.32 -10.56
CA ILE A 154 10.09 4.59 -10.32
C ILE A 154 9.71 5.18 -11.68
N LEU A 155 8.42 5.47 -11.87
CA LEU A 155 7.91 6.00 -13.13
C LEU A 155 7.99 7.53 -13.14
N ASP A 156 8.47 8.06 -14.26
CA ASP A 156 8.51 9.48 -14.58
C ASP A 156 7.98 9.72 -16.01
N SER A 157 8.16 10.94 -16.54
CA SER A 157 7.70 11.29 -17.88
C SER A 157 8.47 10.57 -19.01
N THR A 158 9.63 9.99 -18.73
CA THR A 158 10.53 9.39 -19.72
C THR A 158 10.38 7.88 -19.84
N ASN A 159 9.92 7.20 -18.78
CA ASN A 159 9.86 5.74 -18.72
C ASN A 159 8.45 5.19 -18.44
N ARG A 160 7.41 5.99 -18.72
CA ARG A 160 6.00 5.61 -18.48
C ARG A 160 5.46 4.58 -19.48
N SER A 161 6.11 4.40 -20.63
CA SER A 161 5.73 3.38 -21.61
C SER A 161 5.93 1.98 -21.02
N PRO A 162 4.87 1.20 -20.81
CA PRO A 162 4.97 -0.09 -20.16
C PRO A 162 5.63 -1.13 -21.09
N PRO A 163 6.51 -2.01 -20.57
CA PRO A 163 6.93 -3.19 -21.31
C PRO A 163 5.77 -4.13 -21.63
N GLU A 164 5.97 -5.02 -22.59
CA GLU A 164 5.02 -6.09 -22.87
C GLU A 164 4.73 -6.94 -21.62
N GLY A 165 3.47 -7.34 -21.44
CA GLY A 165 3.06 -8.11 -20.26
C GLY A 165 2.94 -7.28 -18.97
N THR A 166 2.77 -5.96 -19.07
CA THR A 166 2.49 -5.08 -17.94
C THR A 166 1.00 -4.75 -17.87
N ILE A 167 0.42 -4.85 -16.68
CA ILE A 167 -0.91 -4.33 -16.34
C ILE A 167 -0.74 -2.87 -15.93
N CYS A 168 -1.59 -1.99 -16.46
CA CYS A 168 -1.56 -0.55 -16.15
C CYS A 168 -2.86 -0.12 -15.49
N ALA A 169 -2.75 0.73 -14.48
CA ALA A 169 -3.91 1.43 -13.93
C ALA A 169 -4.41 2.53 -14.90
N PRO A 170 -5.69 2.94 -14.83
CA PRO A 170 -6.14 4.17 -15.46
C PRO A 170 -5.35 5.37 -14.91
N ILE A 171 -4.65 6.08 -15.78
CA ILE A 171 -3.74 7.15 -15.36
C ILE A 171 -4.51 8.45 -15.14
N ASN A 172 -4.43 9.02 -13.94
CA ASN A 172 -4.81 10.40 -13.67
C ASN A 172 -3.56 11.31 -13.67
N ILE A 173 -3.20 11.83 -14.85
CA ILE A 173 -1.98 12.63 -15.03
C ILE A 173 -1.97 13.88 -14.14
N LYS A 174 -3.13 14.53 -13.94
CA LYS A 174 -3.24 15.73 -13.10
C LYS A 174 -2.90 15.41 -11.64
N ALA A 175 -3.49 14.34 -11.09
CA ALA A 175 -3.20 13.89 -9.73
C ALA A 175 -1.74 13.44 -9.59
N ALA A 176 -1.21 12.69 -10.56
CA ALA A 176 0.18 12.24 -10.55
C ALA A 176 1.18 13.42 -10.51
N ASN A 177 0.97 14.45 -11.33
CA ASN A 177 1.84 15.64 -11.36
C ASN A 177 1.75 16.43 -10.06
N ALA A 178 0.57 16.54 -9.45
CA ALA A 178 0.37 17.27 -8.20
C ALA A 178 1.08 16.63 -7.00
N ARG A 179 1.33 15.31 -7.02
CA ARG A 179 2.00 14.59 -5.90
C ARG A 179 3.52 14.76 -5.87
N GLY A 180 4.13 15.21 -6.95
CA GLY A 180 5.59 15.26 -7.08
C GLY A 180 6.25 13.88 -7.23
N PRO A 181 7.58 13.80 -7.08
CA PRO A 181 8.35 12.58 -7.33
C PRO A 181 8.14 11.54 -6.23
N VAL A 182 8.33 10.26 -6.58
CA VAL A 182 8.36 9.16 -5.61
C VAL A 182 9.66 9.21 -4.81
N GLN A 183 9.54 9.12 -3.50
CA GLN A 183 10.65 9.01 -2.55
C GLN A 183 10.83 7.55 -2.14
N ILE A 184 12.07 7.05 -2.19
CA ILE A 184 12.43 5.74 -1.66
C ILE A 184 12.72 5.89 -0.18
N LEU A 185 11.99 5.14 0.66
CA LEU A 185 12.09 5.20 2.10
C LEU A 185 12.88 4.04 2.70
N ALA A 186 12.89 2.87 2.06
CA ALA A 186 13.69 1.73 2.50
C ALA A 186 14.04 0.79 1.35
N LYS A 187 15.22 0.17 1.48
CA LYS A 187 15.70 -0.91 0.61
C LYS A 187 16.18 -2.09 1.46
N THR A 188 15.98 -3.31 0.98
CA THR A 188 16.58 -4.52 1.59
C THR A 188 18.11 -4.47 1.50
N LYS A 189 18.80 -5.37 2.20
CA LYS A 189 20.26 -5.56 2.05
C LYS A 189 20.69 -5.87 0.60
N ARG A 190 19.81 -6.46 -0.20
CA ARG A 190 20.06 -6.75 -1.63
C ARG A 190 19.83 -5.53 -2.54
N GLY A 191 19.27 -4.44 -2.01
CA GLY A 191 18.96 -3.23 -2.75
C GLY A 191 17.52 -3.15 -3.29
N ASP A 192 16.66 -4.11 -2.94
CA ASP A 192 15.26 -4.15 -3.38
C ASP A 192 14.47 -3.04 -2.70
N ILE A 193 13.75 -2.21 -3.46
CA ILE A 193 12.95 -1.12 -2.91
C ILE A 193 11.67 -1.69 -2.27
N VAL A 194 11.52 -1.49 -0.96
CA VAL A 194 10.45 -2.11 -0.16
C VAL A 194 9.57 -1.12 0.58
N ALA A 195 9.96 0.16 0.67
CA ALA A 195 9.08 1.24 1.13
C ALA A 195 9.26 2.49 0.28
N VAL A 196 8.15 3.11 -0.11
CA VAL A 196 8.10 4.31 -0.94
C VAL A 196 7.00 5.25 -0.50
N LYS A 197 7.13 6.53 -0.85
CA LYS A 197 6.13 7.57 -0.62
C LYS A 197 5.99 8.46 -1.86
N GLN A 198 4.77 8.87 -2.18
CA GLN A 198 4.52 9.92 -3.18
C GLN A 198 3.30 10.75 -2.76
N GLY A 199 3.51 12.05 -2.52
CA GLY A 199 2.49 12.89 -1.89
C GLY A 199 1.99 12.26 -0.57
N ARG A 200 0.67 12.00 -0.50
CA ARG A 200 -0.01 11.37 0.65
C ARG A 200 -0.20 9.86 0.52
N ILE A 201 0.45 9.22 -0.45
CA ILE A 201 0.43 7.76 -0.62
C ILE A 201 1.72 7.17 -0.06
N PHE A 202 1.58 6.25 0.88
CA PHE A 202 2.65 5.42 1.43
C PHE A 202 2.50 3.98 0.93
N GLY A 203 3.61 3.33 0.62
CA GLY A 203 3.62 1.99 0.06
C GLY A 203 4.69 1.13 0.70
N THR A 204 4.34 -0.05 1.20
CA THR A 204 5.28 -1.02 1.79
C THR A 204 5.10 -2.41 1.22
N SER A 205 6.21 -3.10 0.95
CA SER A 205 6.20 -4.47 0.44
C SER A 205 6.10 -5.53 1.54
N PHE A 206 6.45 -5.17 2.78
CA PHE A 206 6.35 -6.02 3.97
C PHE A 206 5.03 -5.78 4.72
N HIS A 207 4.77 -6.67 5.68
CA HIS A 207 3.57 -6.73 6.51
C HIS A 207 3.86 -6.27 7.96
N PRO A 208 3.84 -4.96 8.25
CA PRO A 208 4.05 -4.47 9.61
C PRO A 208 2.96 -4.92 10.59
N GLU A 209 1.76 -5.23 10.08
CA GLU A 209 0.62 -5.72 10.86
C GLU A 209 0.81 -7.13 11.43
N LEU A 210 1.79 -7.89 10.93
CA LEU A 210 2.12 -9.23 11.42
C LEU A 210 3.19 -9.21 12.52
N THR A 211 3.46 -8.04 13.09
CA THR A 211 4.38 -7.83 14.22
C THR A 211 3.61 -7.26 15.41
N SER A 212 4.19 -7.31 16.61
CA SER A 212 3.67 -6.55 17.76
C SER A 212 4.17 -5.09 17.79
N ASP A 213 4.93 -4.66 16.78
CA ASP A 213 5.60 -3.37 16.73
C ASP A 213 4.75 -2.36 15.93
N THR A 214 4.21 -1.38 16.64
CA THR A 214 3.33 -0.36 16.05
C THR A 214 4.06 0.78 15.36
N ARG A 215 5.40 0.83 15.37
CA ARG A 215 6.16 2.02 14.92
C ARG A 215 5.86 2.44 13.48
N VAL A 216 5.61 1.49 12.57
CA VAL A 216 5.25 1.81 11.18
C VAL A 216 3.83 2.39 11.08
N HIS A 217 2.87 1.85 11.83
CA HIS A 217 1.51 2.41 11.90
C HIS A 217 1.51 3.79 12.57
N GLU A 218 2.29 3.95 13.63
CA GLU A 218 2.49 5.24 14.31
C GLU A 218 3.08 6.28 13.35
N TYR A 219 4.13 5.92 12.61
CA TYR A 219 4.71 6.76 11.57
C TYR A 219 3.68 7.19 10.54
N TRP A 220 2.88 6.24 10.02
CA TRP A 220 1.90 6.56 9.00
C TRP A 220 0.82 7.50 9.54
N VAL A 221 0.30 7.24 10.75
CA VAL A 221 -0.69 8.10 11.39
C VAL A 221 -0.10 9.48 11.67
N SER A 222 1.10 9.61 12.27
CA SER A 222 1.68 10.91 12.62
C SER A 222 2.11 11.74 11.41
N THR A 223 2.53 11.09 10.32
CA THR A 223 3.08 11.77 9.14
C THR A 223 2.00 12.10 8.11
N PHE A 224 0.95 11.29 8.03
CA PHE A 224 -0.04 11.41 6.98
C PHE A 224 -1.43 11.78 7.49
N CYS A 225 -1.86 11.30 8.65
CA CYS A 225 -3.22 11.56 9.15
C CYS A 225 -3.27 12.86 9.95
#